data_AF-A0A4U7EBV7-F1
#
_entry.id   AF-A0A4U7EBV7-F1
#
_cell.length_a   1.000
_cell.length_b   1.000
_cell.length_c   1.000
_cell.angle_alpha   90.00
_cell.angle_beta   90.00
_cell.angle_gamma   90.00
#
_symmetry.space_group_name_H-M   'P 1'
#
loop_
_entity.id
_entity.type
_entity.pdbx_description
1 polymer ?
#
loop_
_entity_poly.entity_id
_entity_poly.type
_entity_poly.pdbx_seq_one_letter_code
_entity_poly.pdbx_strand_id
1 'polypeptide(L)'
;MTRFETRSLRLPEVADTLRGFADETTGKAIWVVLAPAEMLEKTLAQQFAHAEGIPVVNLNKQVSERVRATDDYETWKMAEKAGNPDPLSRAVADAIEDCVREDLEDNDMIFVSHPEIALRYDVALLPTLQQHARNDKKIVVLADGDIENEHLYIHDVEAETTAYTTIINLEK
;
A
#
# COMPACT_ATOMS: atom_id res chain seq x y z
N MET A 1 -7.35 -0.13 -20.70
CA MET A 1 -8.09 0.95 -20.05
C MET A 1 -8.82 0.32 -18.88
N THR A 2 -8.20 0.43 -17.71
CA THR A 2 -8.68 -0.20 -16.47
C THR A 2 -9.76 0.71 -15.90
N ARG A 3 -10.92 0.15 -15.53
CA ARG A 3 -12.06 0.97 -15.09
C ARG A 3 -11.99 1.12 -13.58
N PHE A 4 -11.69 2.33 -13.13
CA PHE A 4 -11.67 2.69 -11.71
C PHE A 4 -13.10 2.99 -11.25
N GLU A 5 -13.56 2.32 -10.18
CA GLU A 5 -14.82 2.66 -9.52
C GLU A 5 -14.50 3.42 -8.22
N THR A 6 -14.63 4.73 -8.26
CA THR A 6 -14.54 5.57 -7.06
C THR A 6 -15.89 5.55 -6.33
N ARG A 7 -15.91 5.23 -5.04
CA ARG A 7 -17.11 5.27 -4.20
C ARG A 7 -16.80 5.92 -2.86
N SER A 8 -17.52 6.99 -2.54
CA SER A 8 -17.45 7.61 -1.20
C SER A 8 -18.26 6.76 -0.21
N LEU A 9 -17.59 6.15 0.76
CA LEU A 9 -18.20 5.31 1.80
C LEU A 9 -17.96 5.91 3.19
N ARG A 10 -18.90 5.73 4.11
CA ARG A 10 -18.67 6.01 5.54
C ARG A 10 -17.83 4.91 6.16
N LEU A 11 -17.08 5.20 7.22
CA LEU A 11 -16.19 4.21 7.89
C LEU A 11 -16.84 2.84 8.18
N PRO A 12 -18.07 2.74 8.72
CA PRO A 12 -18.72 1.43 8.92
C PRO A 12 -18.95 0.68 7.61
N GLU A 13 -19.32 1.40 6.55
CA GLU A 13 -19.52 0.85 5.22
C GLU A 13 -18.20 0.39 4.61
N VAL A 14 -17.08 1.08 4.90
CA VAL A 14 -15.73 0.65 4.52
C VAL A 14 -15.39 -0.69 5.17
N ALA A 15 -15.63 -0.85 6.47
CA ALA A 15 -15.36 -2.10 7.17
C ALA A 15 -16.20 -3.28 6.63
N ASP A 16 -17.49 -3.07 6.40
CA ASP A 16 -18.37 -4.09 5.83
C ASP A 16 -17.96 -4.47 4.39
N THR A 17 -17.52 -3.48 3.63
CA THR A 17 -17.03 -3.70 2.27
C THR A 17 -15.69 -4.46 2.25
N LEU A 18 -14.77 -4.16 3.17
CA LEU A 18 -13.51 -4.89 3.33
C LEU A 18 -13.74 -6.34 3.77
N ARG A 19 -14.74 -6.59 4.62
CA ARG A 19 -15.16 -7.95 5.00
C ARG A 19 -15.65 -8.73 3.79
N GLY A 20 -16.53 -8.12 2.98
CA GLY A 20 -16.96 -8.73 1.71
C GLY A 20 -15.80 -8.96 0.73
N PHE A 21 -14.83 -8.05 0.68
CA PHE A 21 -13.61 -8.22 -0.12
C PHE A 21 -12.76 -9.39 0.38
N ALA A 22 -12.60 -9.57 1.69
CA ALA A 22 -11.91 -10.71 2.28
C ALA A 22 -12.58 -12.04 1.91
N ASP A 23 -13.91 -12.07 1.84
CA ASP A 23 -14.71 -13.26 1.49
C ASP A 23 -14.76 -13.56 -0.03
N GLU A 24 -14.49 -12.58 -0.91
CA GLU A 24 -14.58 -12.75 -2.37
C GLU A 24 -13.51 -13.71 -2.89
N THR A 25 -13.89 -14.89 -3.39
CA THR A 25 -12.92 -15.88 -3.87
C THR A 25 -12.36 -15.60 -5.26
N THR A 26 -12.87 -14.57 -5.98
CA THR A 26 -12.47 -14.30 -7.37
C THR A 26 -12.48 -12.81 -7.71
N GLY A 27 -11.51 -12.39 -8.52
CA GLY A 27 -11.61 -11.20 -9.38
C GLY A 27 -11.24 -9.84 -8.78
N LYS A 28 -10.95 -9.75 -7.48
CA LYS A 28 -10.37 -8.53 -6.89
C LYS A 28 -9.11 -8.87 -6.10
N ALA A 29 -8.03 -8.20 -6.47
CA ALA A 29 -6.68 -8.49 -6.00
C ALA A 29 -6.09 -7.35 -5.15
N ILE A 30 -6.37 -6.10 -5.53
CA ILE A 30 -5.88 -4.92 -4.82
C ILE A 30 -7.04 -3.99 -4.53
N TRP A 31 -7.08 -3.47 -3.30
CA TRP A 31 -7.99 -2.42 -2.87
C TRP A 31 -7.19 -1.25 -2.33
N VAL A 32 -7.57 -0.02 -2.70
CA VAL A 32 -6.95 1.18 -2.12
C VAL A 32 -8.00 1.93 -1.29
N VAL A 33 -7.70 2.15 -0.04
CA VAL A 33 -8.57 2.90 0.86
C VAL A 33 -7.88 4.22 1.15
N LEU A 34 -8.47 5.31 0.63
CA LEU A 34 -8.01 6.66 0.94
C LEU A 34 -8.83 7.22 2.09
N ALA A 35 -8.17 7.53 3.20
CA ALA A 35 -8.80 8.17 4.33
C ALA A 35 -7.73 8.88 5.17
N PRO A 36 -8.13 9.83 6.02
CA PRO A 36 -7.21 10.46 6.97
C PRO A 36 -6.41 9.42 7.76
N ALA A 37 -5.10 9.65 7.89
CA ALA A 37 -4.15 8.71 8.51
C ALA A 37 -4.61 8.18 9.89
N GLU A 38 -5.14 9.05 10.75
CA GLU A 38 -5.64 8.67 12.08
C GLU A 38 -6.78 7.62 12.01
N MET A 39 -7.64 7.71 11.00
CA MET A 39 -8.73 6.74 10.81
C MET A 39 -8.24 5.43 10.22
N LEU A 40 -7.31 5.47 9.27
CA LEU A 40 -6.68 4.29 8.68
C LEU A 40 -5.97 3.46 9.76
N GLU A 41 -5.18 4.11 10.61
CA GLU A 41 -4.39 3.44 11.63
C GLU A 41 -5.28 2.87 12.74
N LYS A 42 -6.18 3.67 13.31
CA LYS A 42 -6.97 3.26 14.48
C LYS A 42 -8.11 2.30 14.16
N THR A 43 -8.74 2.44 12.99
CA THR A 43 -9.99 1.73 12.68
C THR A 43 -9.75 0.54 11.76
N LEU A 44 -9.04 0.74 10.65
CA LEU A 44 -8.87 -0.30 9.63
C LEU A 44 -7.68 -1.21 9.93
N ALA A 45 -6.52 -0.62 10.24
CA ALA A 45 -5.33 -1.38 10.59
C ALA A 45 -5.43 -1.98 12.01
N GLN A 46 -5.74 -1.20 13.03
CA GLN A 46 -5.68 -1.69 14.42
C GLN A 46 -6.93 -2.42 14.88
N GLN A 47 -8.14 -1.98 14.51
CA GLN A 47 -9.38 -2.61 15.02
C GLN A 47 -9.89 -3.70 14.10
N PHE A 48 -10.00 -3.43 12.79
CA PHE A 48 -10.51 -4.41 11.84
C PHE A 48 -9.47 -5.51 11.56
N ALA A 49 -8.29 -5.17 11.07
CA ALA A 49 -7.30 -6.19 10.69
C ALA A 49 -6.91 -7.07 11.90
N HIS A 50 -6.76 -6.48 13.09
CA HIS A 50 -6.52 -7.26 14.31
C HIS A 50 -7.69 -8.18 14.70
N ALA A 51 -8.94 -7.71 14.59
CA ALA A 51 -10.10 -8.54 14.92
C ALA A 51 -10.28 -9.71 13.95
N GLU A 52 -9.97 -9.52 12.68
CA GLU A 52 -10.04 -10.54 11.63
C GLU A 52 -8.74 -11.38 11.53
N GLY A 53 -7.71 -11.06 12.31
CA GLY A 53 -6.41 -11.75 12.27
C GLY A 53 -5.59 -11.51 10.99
N ILE A 54 -5.86 -10.41 10.28
CA ILE A 54 -5.20 -10.05 9.02
C ILE A 54 -3.94 -9.22 9.34
N PRO A 55 -2.76 -9.55 8.78
CA PRO A 55 -1.52 -8.81 9.03
C PRO A 55 -1.55 -7.39 8.46
N VAL A 56 -0.83 -6.49 9.13
CA VAL A 56 -0.61 -5.09 8.69
C VAL A 56 0.88 -4.85 8.46
N VAL A 57 1.22 -4.60 7.20
CA VAL A 57 2.55 -4.22 6.73
C VAL A 57 2.68 -2.71 6.80
N ASN A 58 3.56 -2.20 7.66
CA ASN A 58 3.93 -0.78 7.67
C ASN A 58 5.15 -0.58 6.77
N LEU A 59 4.93 -0.14 5.53
CA LEU A 59 5.99 -0.06 4.54
C LEU A 59 7.07 0.93 4.95
N ASN A 60 6.71 2.14 5.39
CA ASN A 60 7.69 3.12 5.86
C ASN A 60 8.68 2.54 6.87
N LYS A 61 8.17 1.81 7.86
CA LYS A 61 9.00 1.19 8.90
C LYS A 61 9.83 0.04 8.33
N GLN A 62 9.18 -0.97 7.75
CA GLN A 62 9.84 -2.21 7.35
C GLN A 62 10.84 -1.99 6.20
N VAL A 63 10.47 -1.19 5.21
CA VAL A 63 11.34 -0.86 4.08
C VAL A 63 12.53 -0.03 4.56
N SER A 64 12.32 0.95 5.44
CA SER A 64 13.43 1.71 6.03
C SER A 64 14.41 0.82 6.78
N GLU A 65 13.92 -0.15 7.55
CA GLU A 65 14.74 -1.11 8.29
C GLU A 65 15.55 -2.00 7.34
N ARG A 66 14.91 -2.56 6.30
CA ARG A 66 15.57 -3.43 5.31
C ARG A 66 16.61 -2.69 4.48
N VAL A 67 16.25 -1.53 3.93
CA VAL A 67 17.16 -0.72 3.09
C VAL A 67 18.37 -0.26 3.90
N ARG A 68 18.18 0.11 5.18
CA ARG A 68 19.30 0.48 6.08
C ARG A 68 20.20 -0.71 6.45
N ALA A 69 19.66 -1.92 6.48
CA ALA A 69 20.41 -3.13 6.78
C ALA A 69 21.24 -3.64 5.60
N THR A 70 21.12 -3.02 4.42
CA THR A 70 21.88 -3.43 3.24
C THR A 70 23.32 -2.90 3.28
N ASP A 71 24.28 -3.71 2.87
CA ASP A 71 25.72 -3.37 2.87
C ASP A 71 26.04 -2.14 1.99
N ASP A 72 25.20 -1.84 1.00
CA ASP A 72 25.38 -0.72 0.05
C ASP A 72 24.64 0.58 0.44
N TYR A 73 23.97 0.63 1.59
CA TYR A 73 23.09 1.75 1.95
C TYR A 73 23.77 3.13 1.91
N GLU A 74 24.96 3.26 2.48
CA GLU A 74 25.70 4.53 2.47
C GLU A 74 26.14 4.92 1.05
N THR A 75 26.50 3.95 0.22
CA THR A 75 26.82 4.15 -1.20
C THR A 75 25.60 4.66 -1.95
N TRP A 76 24.43 4.09 -1.73
CA TRP A 76 23.17 4.54 -2.35
C TRP A 76 22.77 5.95 -1.92
N LYS A 77 22.90 6.27 -0.63
CA LYS A 77 22.68 7.64 -0.13
C LYS A 77 23.61 8.67 -0.76
N MET A 78 24.86 8.31 -1.00
CA MET A 78 25.79 9.20 -1.68
C MET A 78 25.40 9.41 -3.14
N ALA A 79 24.95 8.36 -3.83
CA ALA A 79 24.43 8.45 -5.21
C ALA A 79 23.18 9.34 -5.29
N GLU A 80 22.22 9.17 -4.37
CA GLU A 80 21.03 10.03 -4.26
C GLU A 80 21.42 11.50 -4.10
N LYS A 81 22.31 11.83 -3.15
CA LYS A 81 22.81 13.19 -2.94
C LYS A 81 23.56 13.76 -4.14
N ALA A 82 24.17 12.91 -4.96
CA ALA A 82 24.85 13.29 -6.20
C ALA A 82 23.88 13.46 -7.39
N GLY A 83 22.57 13.29 -7.19
CA GLY A 83 21.56 13.41 -8.24
C GLY A 83 21.35 12.14 -9.06
N ASN A 84 21.75 10.98 -8.54
CA ASN A 84 21.52 9.66 -9.13
C ASN A 84 20.75 8.74 -8.16
N PRO A 85 19.43 8.95 -7.99
CA PRO A 85 18.62 8.22 -7.01
C PRO A 85 18.31 6.77 -7.40
N ASP A 86 18.47 6.39 -8.67
CA ASP A 86 18.07 5.08 -9.21
C ASP A 86 18.52 3.87 -8.37
N PRO A 87 19.76 3.79 -7.85
CA PRO A 87 20.17 2.66 -7.02
C PRO A 87 19.35 2.55 -5.73
N LEU A 88 19.00 3.68 -5.13
CA LEU A 88 18.20 3.73 -3.90
C LEU A 88 16.73 3.46 -4.19
N SER A 89 16.18 3.99 -5.28
CA SER A 89 14.82 3.69 -5.74
C SER A 89 14.63 2.20 -6.02
N ARG A 90 15.62 1.56 -6.65
CA ARG A 90 15.60 0.11 -6.87
C ARG A 90 15.64 -0.68 -5.56
N ALA A 91 16.53 -0.31 -4.64
CA ALA A 91 16.60 -0.97 -3.34
C ALA A 91 15.29 -0.84 -2.55
N VAL A 92 14.63 0.31 -2.64
CA VAL A 92 13.32 0.55 -2.02
C VAL A 92 12.24 -0.30 -2.70
N ALA A 93 12.24 -0.39 -4.03
CA ALA A 93 11.31 -1.25 -4.76
C ALA A 93 11.46 -2.74 -4.36
N ASP A 94 12.70 -3.24 -4.33
CA ASP A 94 13.00 -4.61 -3.93
C ASP A 94 12.58 -4.87 -2.46
N ALA A 95 12.82 -3.90 -1.57
CA ALA A 95 12.41 -4.03 -0.17
C ALA A 95 10.89 -3.99 0.02
N ILE A 96 10.14 -3.20 -0.78
CA ILE A 96 8.67 -3.23 -0.79
C ILE A 96 8.19 -4.61 -1.25
N GLU A 97 8.82 -5.15 -2.30
CA GLU A 97 8.52 -6.47 -2.85
C GLU A 97 8.62 -7.56 -1.78
N ASP A 98 9.75 -7.60 -1.08
CA ASP A 98 10.01 -8.63 -0.08
C ASP A 98 9.07 -8.52 1.13
N CYS A 99 8.79 -7.31 1.63
CA CYS A 99 7.85 -7.14 2.74
C CYS A 99 6.47 -7.72 2.40
N VAL A 100 5.97 -7.40 1.21
CA VAL A 100 4.62 -7.81 0.79
C VAL A 100 4.57 -9.30 0.46
N ARG A 101 5.60 -9.82 -0.20
CA ARG A 101 5.70 -11.24 -0.55
C ARG A 101 5.71 -12.12 0.70
N GLU A 102 6.55 -11.80 1.68
CA GLU A 102 6.69 -12.59 2.91
C GLU A 102 5.38 -12.67 3.70
N ASP A 103 4.67 -11.55 3.87
CA ASP A 103 3.38 -11.57 4.56
C ASP A 103 2.30 -12.33 3.77
N LEU A 104 2.33 -12.31 2.43
CA LEU A 104 1.39 -13.06 1.59
C LEU A 104 1.70 -14.55 1.46
N GLU A 105 2.90 -15.02 1.81
CA GLU A 105 3.22 -16.45 1.83
C GLU A 105 2.33 -17.20 2.82
N ASP A 106 2.14 -16.61 4.01
CA ASP A 106 1.36 -17.20 5.10
C ASP A 106 -0.09 -16.70 5.16
N ASN A 107 -0.44 -15.65 4.42
CA ASN A 107 -1.75 -14.99 4.51
C ASN A 107 -2.40 -14.80 3.14
N ASP A 108 -3.72 -14.97 3.06
CA ASP A 108 -4.47 -14.73 1.82
C ASP A 108 -4.82 -13.25 1.61
N MET A 109 -4.68 -12.44 2.65
CA MET A 109 -4.93 -11.01 2.62
C MET A 109 -3.95 -10.28 3.53
N ILE A 110 -3.52 -9.10 3.11
CA ILE A 110 -2.71 -8.20 3.94
C ILE A 110 -3.24 -6.76 3.86
N PHE A 111 -2.96 -5.98 4.89
CA PHE A 111 -3.07 -4.53 4.85
C PHE A 111 -1.69 -3.91 4.65
N VAL A 112 -1.54 -3.03 3.68
CA VAL A 112 -0.35 -2.23 3.43
C VAL A 112 -0.63 -0.83 3.91
N SER A 113 0.10 -0.34 4.89
CA SER A 113 -0.04 1.00 5.47
C SER A 113 1.23 1.81 5.29
N HIS A 114 1.10 3.13 5.40
CA HIS A 114 2.19 4.08 5.29
C HIS A 114 3.05 3.87 4.03
N PRO A 115 2.44 3.96 2.82
CA PRO A 115 3.14 3.78 1.55
C PRO A 115 3.99 4.98 1.10
N GLU A 116 4.15 6.02 1.92
CA GLU A 116 4.81 7.28 1.55
C GLU A 116 6.27 7.07 1.12
N ILE A 117 6.93 6.03 1.62
CA ILE A 117 8.29 5.65 1.20
C ILE A 117 8.36 5.34 -0.30
N ALA A 118 7.30 4.79 -0.90
CA ALA A 118 7.27 4.56 -2.34
C ALA A 118 7.28 5.89 -3.12
N LEU A 119 6.52 6.90 -2.64
CA LEU A 119 6.55 8.23 -3.26
C LEU A 119 7.90 8.91 -3.11
N ARG A 120 8.47 8.86 -1.90
CA ARG A 120 9.74 9.52 -1.59
C ARG A 120 10.86 9.13 -2.55
N TYR A 121 10.81 7.90 -3.06
CA TYR A 121 11.81 7.32 -3.94
C TYR A 121 11.31 7.07 -5.37
N ASP A 122 10.20 7.68 -5.76
CA ASP A 122 9.60 7.56 -7.11
C ASP A 122 9.38 6.10 -7.56
N VAL A 123 8.96 5.26 -6.62
CA VAL A 123 8.66 3.83 -6.86
C VAL A 123 7.19 3.69 -7.23
N ALA A 124 6.93 3.08 -8.38
CA ALA A 124 5.58 2.76 -8.85
C ALA A 124 4.94 1.64 -8.00
N LEU A 125 4.32 2.02 -6.89
CA LEU A 125 3.78 1.08 -5.89
C LEU A 125 2.77 0.08 -6.47
N LEU A 126 1.80 0.54 -7.26
CA LEU A 126 0.73 -0.34 -7.75
C LEU A 126 1.25 -1.48 -8.64
N PRO A 127 2.10 -1.25 -9.65
CA PRO A 127 2.80 -2.33 -10.37
C PRO A 127 3.58 -3.28 -9.46
N THR A 128 4.29 -2.75 -8.45
CA THR A 128 5.03 -3.59 -7.50
C THR A 128 4.09 -4.49 -6.69
N LEU A 129 2.92 -4.01 -6.27
CA LEU A 129 1.95 -4.82 -5.52
C LEU A 129 1.19 -5.80 -6.43
N GLN A 130 0.93 -5.42 -7.68
CA GLN A 130 0.20 -6.21 -8.68
C GLN A 130 0.80 -7.60 -8.93
N GLN A 131 2.12 -7.72 -8.87
CA GLN A 131 2.76 -9.02 -9.10
C GLN A 131 2.46 -10.03 -7.99
N HIS A 132 2.18 -9.56 -6.77
CA HIS A 132 1.91 -10.41 -5.60
C HIS A 132 0.44 -10.64 -5.33
N ALA A 133 -0.44 -9.74 -5.76
CA ALA A 133 -1.88 -9.91 -5.62
C ALA A 133 -2.48 -10.96 -6.59
N ARG A 134 -1.65 -11.86 -7.16
CA ARG A 134 -2.07 -12.95 -8.03
C ARG A 134 -2.38 -14.19 -7.19
N ASN A 135 -3.17 -15.13 -7.73
CA ASN A 135 -3.51 -16.42 -7.10
C ASN A 135 -4.31 -16.30 -5.79
N ASP A 136 -5.47 -15.63 -5.85
CA ASP A 136 -6.40 -15.47 -4.71
C ASP A 136 -5.87 -14.65 -3.52
N LYS A 137 -4.66 -14.10 -3.64
CA LYS A 137 -4.03 -13.19 -2.68
C LYS A 137 -4.56 -11.76 -2.82
N LYS A 138 -4.80 -11.10 -1.69
CA LYS A 138 -5.43 -9.79 -1.62
C LYS A 138 -4.58 -8.77 -0.87
N ILE A 139 -4.52 -7.56 -1.40
CA ILE A 139 -3.77 -6.46 -0.79
C ILE A 139 -4.70 -5.27 -0.60
N VAL A 140 -4.80 -4.77 0.64
CA VAL A 140 -5.49 -3.52 0.95
C VAL A 140 -4.47 -2.44 1.25
N VAL A 141 -4.30 -1.49 0.35
CA VAL A 141 -3.44 -0.33 0.56
C VAL A 141 -4.22 0.74 1.31
N LEU A 142 -3.73 1.13 2.47
CA LEU A 142 -4.17 2.25 3.28
C LEU A 142 -3.24 3.43 2.98
N ALA A 143 -3.75 4.46 2.34
CA ALA A 143 -2.98 5.65 1.99
C ALA A 143 -3.79 6.91 2.28
N ASP A 144 -3.13 8.01 2.66
CA ASP A 144 -3.75 9.32 2.65
C ASP A 144 -3.43 10.00 1.32
N GLY A 145 -4.42 10.30 0.48
CA GLY A 145 -4.14 10.65 -0.91
C GLY A 145 -5.36 10.78 -1.81
N ASP A 146 -5.10 11.10 -3.08
CA ASP A 146 -6.04 11.13 -4.18
C ASP A 146 -5.57 10.20 -5.32
N ILE A 147 -6.48 9.82 -6.23
CA ILE A 147 -6.13 9.10 -7.45
C ILE A 147 -6.50 9.97 -8.66
N GLU A 148 -5.51 10.29 -9.49
CA GLU A 148 -5.71 10.97 -10.78
C GLU A 148 -5.04 10.16 -11.89
N ASN A 149 -5.64 10.11 -13.09
CA ASN A 149 -5.02 9.50 -14.29
C ASN A 149 -4.37 8.11 -14.09
N GLU A 150 -5.00 7.20 -13.34
CA GLU A 150 -4.47 5.86 -13.07
C GLU A 150 -3.25 5.81 -12.12
N HIS A 151 -2.89 6.94 -11.49
CA HIS A 151 -1.82 7.07 -10.50
C HIS A 151 -2.37 7.40 -9.10
N LEU A 152 -1.77 6.79 -8.08
CA LEU A 152 -2.03 7.12 -6.67
C LEU A 152 -1.12 8.28 -6.25
N TYR A 153 -1.71 9.40 -5.88
CA TYR A 153 -1.06 10.58 -5.32
C TYR A 153 -1.25 10.55 -3.80
N ILE A 154 -0.21 10.17 -3.06
CA ILE A 154 -0.25 10.15 -1.59
C ILE A 154 0.10 11.57 -1.12
N HIS A 155 -0.73 12.14 -0.25
CA HIS A 155 -0.49 13.46 0.33
C HIS A 155 0.51 13.35 1.47
N ASP A 156 1.38 14.35 1.62
CA ASP A 156 2.17 14.49 2.84
C ASP A 156 1.23 14.87 3.98
N VAL A 157 1.49 14.37 5.19
CA VAL A 157 0.54 14.13 6.31
C VAL A 157 -0.10 15.40 6.93
N GLU A 158 -0.05 16.55 6.26
CA GLU A 158 -0.56 17.84 6.75
C GLU A 158 -1.94 18.25 6.22
N ALA A 159 -2.53 17.52 5.25
CA ALA A 159 -3.78 17.93 4.63
C ALA A 159 -5.02 17.45 5.40
N GLU A 160 -5.65 18.36 6.14
CA GLU A 160 -7.08 18.24 6.46
C GLU A 160 -7.85 18.22 5.12
N THR A 161 -8.39 17.08 4.69
CA THR A 161 -9.82 16.93 4.31
C THR A 161 -10.15 15.64 3.57
N THR A 162 -11.34 15.14 3.90
CA THR A 162 -12.23 14.21 3.14
C THR A 162 -11.80 12.75 2.95
N ALA A 163 -12.47 11.87 3.70
CA ALA A 163 -12.39 10.42 3.57
C ALA A 163 -13.02 9.91 2.27
N TYR A 164 -12.24 9.31 1.38
CA TYR A 164 -12.70 8.79 0.09
C TYR A 164 -12.10 7.42 -0.24
N THR A 165 -12.90 6.36 -0.28
CA THR A 165 -12.43 5.04 -0.69
C THR A 165 -12.29 4.97 -2.22
N THR A 166 -11.17 4.45 -2.73
CA THR A 166 -10.97 4.27 -4.18
C THR A 166 -10.64 2.83 -4.53
N ILE A 167 -11.60 2.15 -5.16
CA ILE A 167 -11.42 0.76 -5.57
C ILE A 167 -10.62 0.74 -6.87
N ILE A 168 -9.43 0.13 -6.84
CA ILE A 168 -8.68 -0.18 -8.05
C ILE A 168 -8.93 -1.65 -8.40
N ASN A 169 -9.91 -1.92 -9.25
CA ASN A 169 -10.00 -3.22 -9.90
C ASN A 169 -8.95 -3.28 -11.01
N LEU A 170 -7.92 -4.11 -10.84
CA LEU A 170 -6.90 -4.38 -11.86
C LEU A 170 -7.21 -5.67 -12.61
N GLU A 171 -8.46 -5.92 -12.97
CA GLU A 171 -8.78 -6.89 -14.02
C GLU A 171 -8.63 -6.23 -15.40
N LYS A 172 -7.41 -6.34 -15.93
CA LYS A 172 -7.13 -6.91 -17.26
C LYS A 172 -5.65 -7.20 -17.44
#